data_AF-F2KSF1-F1
#
_entry.id   AF-F2KSF1-F1
#
_cell.length_a   1.000
_cell.length_b   1.000
_cell.length_c   1.000
_cell.angle_alpha   90.00
_cell.angle_beta   90.00
_cell.angle_gamma   90.00
#
_symmetry.space_group_name_H-M   'P 1'
#
loop_
_entity.id
_entity.type
_entity.pdbx_description
1 polymer ?
#
loop_
_entity_poly.entity_id
_entity_poly.type
_entity_poly.pdbx_seq_one_letter_code
_entity_poly.pdbx_strand_id
1 'polypeptide(L)'
;MEKVSTGIEGLDKMLNGGLVPGRTYLVKGGPGSGKTTLATHFLSAGVASGERVMYITLEEPVDELEEEMSLFGFDVSKIEFIDAALSNNPQLNFPIHSNNSPSAENSPQRIVYPHLRCNLLNHVILLPC
;
A
#
# COMPACT_ATOMS: atom_id res chain seq x y z
N MET A 1 0.61 -19.28 11.93
CA MET A 1 -0.02 -18.04 11.44
C MET A 1 0.54 -17.81 10.05
N GLU A 2 -0.32 -17.71 9.05
CA GLU A 2 0.09 -17.45 7.67
C GLU A 2 0.61 -16.01 7.56
N LYS A 3 1.75 -15.82 6.91
CA LYS A 3 2.42 -14.52 6.76
C LYS A 3 2.07 -13.95 5.38
N VAL A 4 1.96 -12.63 5.29
CA VAL A 4 1.75 -11.92 4.03
C VAL A 4 3.11 -11.56 3.44
N SER A 5 3.41 -12.10 2.26
CA SER A 5 4.67 -11.83 1.55
C SER A 5 4.80 -10.34 1.21
N THR A 6 6.00 -9.80 1.39
CA THR A 6 6.36 -8.44 0.95
C THR A 6 6.56 -8.33 -0.56
N GLY A 7 6.59 -9.46 -1.29
CA GLY A 7 6.98 -9.51 -2.70
C GLY A 7 8.49 -9.42 -2.93
N ILE A 8 9.29 -9.36 -1.86
CA ILE A 8 10.76 -9.30 -1.90
C ILE A 8 11.31 -10.49 -1.12
N GLU A 9 11.82 -11.50 -1.84
CA GLU A 9 12.27 -12.77 -1.25
C GLU A 9 13.30 -12.57 -0.13
N GLY A 10 14.26 -11.66 -0.32
CA GLY A 10 15.27 -11.35 0.70
C GLY A 10 14.67 -10.78 1.99
N LEU A 11 13.68 -9.89 1.86
CA LEU A 11 13.01 -9.29 3.01
C LEU A 11 12.10 -10.31 3.71
N ASP A 12 11.38 -11.13 2.95
CA ASP A 12 10.55 -12.20 3.52
C ASP A 12 11.37 -13.20 4.31
N LYS A 13 12.55 -13.59 3.80
CA LYS A 13 13.52 -14.43 4.54
C LYS A 13 13.93 -13.79 5.86
N MET A 14 14.25 -12.49 5.85
CA MET A 14 14.62 -11.73 7.06
C MET A 14 13.46 -11.63 8.06
N LEU A 15 12.22 -11.60 7.58
CA LEU A 15 11.00 -11.48 8.40
C LEU A 15 10.36 -12.83 8.76
N ASN A 16 11.07 -13.95 8.50
CA ASN A 16 10.59 -15.31 8.71
C ASN A 16 9.27 -15.61 7.98
N GLY A 17 9.20 -15.27 6.69
CA GLY A 17 8.08 -15.54 5.79
C GLY A 17 7.20 -14.34 5.48
N GLY A 18 7.55 -13.13 5.95
CA GLY A 18 6.83 -11.89 5.64
C GLY A 18 6.11 -11.25 6.83
N LEU A 19 5.13 -10.40 6.53
CA LEU A 19 4.39 -9.58 7.49
C LEU A 19 3.28 -10.38 8.18
N VAL A 20 2.96 -10.01 9.42
CA VAL A 20 1.87 -10.60 10.19
C VAL A 20 0.57 -9.91 9.77
N PRO A 21 -0.47 -10.65 9.33
CA PRO A 21 -1.75 -10.05 8.97
C PRO A 21 -2.45 -9.38 10.17
N GLY A 22 -3.32 -8.41 9.90
CA GLY A 22 -4.01 -7.58 10.88
C GLY A 22 -3.11 -6.60 11.65
N ARG A 23 -1.92 -6.29 11.12
CA ARG A 23 -0.94 -5.37 11.76
C ARG A 23 -0.63 -4.19 10.83
N THR A 24 -0.23 -3.09 11.44
CA THR A 24 0.24 -1.91 10.74
C THR A 24 1.76 -1.84 10.76
N TYR A 25 2.37 -1.65 9.58
CA TYR A 25 3.82 -1.55 9.42
C TYR A 25 4.21 -0.17 8.91
N LEU A 26 5.20 0.44 9.56
CA LEU A 26 5.76 1.73 9.16
C LEU A 26 7.11 1.51 8.48
N VAL A 27 7.21 1.87 7.21
CA VAL A 27 8.46 1.86 6.45
C VAL A 27 9.02 3.28 6.42
N LYS A 28 10.13 3.51 7.12
CA LYS A 28 10.78 4.83 7.25
C LYS A 28 12.12 4.85 6.54
N GLY A 29 12.42 5.97 5.86
CA GLY A 29 13.71 6.16 5.20
C GLY A 29 13.79 7.48 4.42
N GLY A 30 15.00 7.97 4.16
CA GLY A 30 15.21 9.21 3.40
C GLY A 30 14.63 9.17 1.97
N PRO A 31 14.55 10.31 1.26
CA PRO A 31 14.22 10.33 -0.17
C PRO A 31 15.12 9.34 -0.94
N GLY A 32 14.58 8.67 -1.96
CA GLY A 32 15.35 7.71 -2.77
C GLY A 32 15.70 6.37 -2.09
N SER A 33 15.27 6.13 -0.84
CA SER A 33 15.57 4.87 -0.12
C SER A 33 14.72 3.66 -0.57
N GLY A 34 13.98 3.75 -1.67
CA GLY A 34 13.18 2.65 -2.22
C GLY A 34 11.85 2.35 -1.50
N LYS A 35 11.29 3.29 -0.72
CA LYS A 35 10.02 3.06 0.02
C LYS A 35 8.83 2.80 -0.90
N THR A 36 8.65 3.64 -1.93
CA THR A 36 7.60 3.48 -2.93
C THR A 36 7.78 2.17 -3.66
N THR A 37 9.00 1.84 -4.08
CA THR A 37 9.34 0.55 -4.68
C THR A 37 8.94 -0.64 -3.79
N LEU A 38 9.26 -0.60 -2.50
CA LEU A 38 8.85 -1.63 -1.54
C LEU A 38 7.32 -1.72 -1.43
N ALA A 39 6.64 -0.57 -1.39
CA ALA A 39 5.19 -0.51 -1.34
C ALA A 39 4.54 -1.12 -2.59
N THR A 40 5.09 -0.83 -3.78
CA THR A 40 4.64 -1.40 -5.04
C THR A 40 4.88 -2.90 -5.11
N HIS A 41 6.03 -3.40 -4.63
CA HIS A 41 6.27 -4.85 -4.49
C HIS A 41 5.23 -5.51 -3.59
N PHE A 42 4.88 -4.87 -2.47
CA PHE A 42 3.88 -5.39 -1.55
C PHE A 42 2.50 -5.49 -2.19
N LEU A 43 2.06 -4.47 -2.94
CA LEU A 43 0.78 -4.52 -3.66
C LEU A 43 0.82 -5.51 -4.83
N SER A 44 1.90 -5.54 -5.59
CA SER A 44 2.09 -6.46 -6.72
C SER A 44 2.04 -7.92 -6.28
N ALA A 45 2.64 -8.26 -5.13
CA ALA A 45 2.53 -9.59 -4.55
C ALA A 45 1.10 -9.94 -4.12
N GLY A 46 0.28 -8.95 -3.73
CA GLY A 46 -1.15 -9.15 -3.49
C GLY A 46 -1.90 -9.43 -4.78
N VAL A 47 -1.68 -8.62 -5.82
CA VAL A 47 -2.25 -8.84 -7.16
C VAL A 47 -1.92 -10.23 -7.70
N ALA A 48 -0.66 -10.65 -7.57
CA ALA A 48 -0.20 -11.98 -7.99
C ALA A 48 -0.85 -13.12 -7.19
N SER A 49 -1.26 -12.85 -5.95
CA SER A 49 -1.98 -13.78 -5.07
C SER A 49 -3.51 -13.73 -5.28
N GLY A 50 -3.99 -12.93 -6.24
CA GLY A 50 -5.43 -12.75 -6.51
C GLY A 50 -6.15 -11.89 -5.47
N GLU A 51 -5.41 -11.14 -4.65
CA GLU A 51 -5.94 -10.24 -3.64
C GLU A 51 -6.39 -8.90 -4.27
N ARG A 52 -7.38 -8.26 -3.65
CA ARG A 52 -7.65 -6.84 -3.93
C ARG A 52 -6.69 -5.98 -3.15
N VAL A 53 -6.08 -5.04 -3.85
CA VAL A 53 -5.06 -4.16 -3.29
C VAL A 53 -5.40 -2.70 -3.54
N MET A 54 -4.99 -1.84 -2.62
CA MET A 54 -5.35 -0.43 -2.64
C MET A 54 -4.14 0.46 -2.35
N TYR A 55 -3.98 1.52 -3.13
CA TYR A 55 -3.00 2.57 -2.93
C TYR A 55 -3.73 3.89 -2.67
N ILE A 56 -3.56 4.44 -1.47
CA ILE A 56 -4.22 5.69 -1.08
C ILE A 56 -3.18 6.81 -1.11
N THR A 57 -3.28 7.71 -2.08
CA THR A 57 -2.40 8.88 -2.22
C THR A 57 -3.05 10.15 -1.63
N LEU A 58 -2.22 11.13 -1.27
CA LEU A 58 -2.63 12.43 -0.74
C LEU A 58 -2.09 13.62 -1.53
N GLU A 59 -0.86 13.53 -2.04
CA GLU A 59 -0.18 14.65 -2.69
C GLU A 59 0.19 14.35 -4.14
N GLU A 60 0.47 13.08 -4.46
CA GLU A 60 0.92 12.66 -5.78
C GLU A 60 -0.29 12.30 -6.65
N PRO A 61 -0.42 12.88 -7.85
CA PRO A 61 -1.47 12.53 -8.81
C PRO A 61 -1.46 11.04 -9.15
N VAL A 62 -2.65 10.44 -9.29
CA VAL A 62 -2.80 9.01 -9.58
C VAL A 62 -2.17 8.62 -10.92
N ASP A 63 -2.32 9.46 -11.94
CA ASP A 63 -1.76 9.24 -13.28
C ASP A 63 -0.22 9.21 -13.27
N GLU A 64 0.41 10.11 -12.51
CA GLU A 64 1.88 10.09 -12.32
C GLU A 64 2.34 8.81 -11.60
N LEU A 65 1.62 8.41 -10.54
CA LEU A 65 1.92 7.18 -9.79
C LEU A 65 1.79 5.92 -10.65
N GLU A 66 0.73 5.83 -11.46
CA GLU A 66 0.51 4.72 -12.38
C GLU A 66 1.62 4.64 -13.44
N GLU A 67 2.04 5.77 -14.00
CA GLU A 67 3.14 5.83 -14.97
C GLU A 67 4.45 5.38 -14.32
N GLU A 68 4.81 5.94 -13.16
CA GLU A 68 6.04 5.58 -12.44
C GLU A 68 6.08 4.09 -12.10
N MET A 69 5.02 3.53 -11.53
CA MET A 69 4.96 2.10 -11.19
C MET A 69 5.00 1.22 -12.43
N SER A 70 4.35 1.63 -13.52
CA SER A 70 4.40 0.90 -14.79
C SER A 70 5.82 0.87 -15.39
N LEU A 71 6.59 1.96 -15.26
CA LEU A 71 7.99 2.02 -15.70
C LEU A 71 8.88 1.02 -14.96
N PHE A 72 8.55 0.69 -13.71
CA PHE A 72 9.23 -0.36 -12.95
C PHE A 72 8.75 -1.78 -13.27
N GLY A 73 7.83 -1.93 -14.24
CA GLY A 73 7.34 -3.23 -14.73
C GLY A 73 6.20 -3.83 -13.92
N PHE A 74 5.53 -3.03 -13.08
CA PHE A 74 4.40 -3.51 -12.28
C PHE A 74 3.08 -3.43 -13.07
N ASP A 75 2.24 -4.46 -12.95
CA ASP A 75 0.86 -4.42 -13.46
C ASP A 75 -0.01 -3.62 -12.49
N VAL A 76 -0.20 -2.34 -12.80
CA VAL A 76 -1.02 -1.41 -12.01
C VAL A 76 -2.52 -1.53 -12.30
N SER A 77 -2.92 -2.26 -13.37
CA SER A 77 -4.32 -2.33 -13.81
C SER A 77 -5.29 -2.94 -12.79
N LYS A 78 -4.74 -3.65 -11.80
CA LYS A 78 -5.48 -4.31 -10.71
C LYS A 78 -5.28 -3.65 -9.35
N ILE A 79 -4.62 -2.48 -9.32
CA ILE A 79 -4.45 -1.68 -8.11
C ILE A 79 -5.57 -0.63 -8.07
N GLU A 80 -6.31 -0.59 -6.97
CA GLU A 80 -7.29 0.47 -6.73
C GLU A 80 -6.57 1.71 -6.17
N PHE A 81 -6.49 2.78 -6.97
CA PHE A 81 -5.93 4.05 -6.51
C PHE A 81 -7.04 4.96 -5.95
N ILE A 82 -6.79 5.52 -4.78
CA ILE A 82 -7.66 6.52 -4.16
C ILE A 82 -6.86 7.79 -3.91
N ASP A 83 -7.28 8.88 -4.56
CA ASP A 83 -6.80 10.23 -4.23
C ASP A 83 -7.63 10.79 -3.06
N ALA A 84 -7.03 10.80 -1.88
CA ALA A 84 -7.66 11.30 -0.67
C ALA A 84 -7.77 12.83 -0.63
N ALA A 85 -7.00 13.57 -1.44
CA ALA A 85 -7.10 15.04 -1.53
C ALA A 85 -8.22 15.49 -2.47
N LEU A 86 -8.51 14.72 -3.52
CA LEU A 86 -9.65 14.97 -4.42
C LEU A 86 -10.97 14.35 -3.91
N SER A 87 -10.91 13.53 -2.87
CA SER A 87 -12.10 13.05 -2.16
C SER A 87 -12.87 14.24 -1.56
N ASN A 88 -14.10 14.46 -2.01
CA ASN A 88 -15.07 15.42 -1.42
C ASN A 88 -15.46 15.09 0.04
N ASN A 89 -14.81 14.11 0.65
CA ASN A 89 -14.99 13.69 2.02
C ASN A 89 -13.63 13.79 2.74
N PRO A 90 -13.35 14.87 3.49
CA PRO A 90 -12.07 15.09 4.19
C PRO A 90 -11.82 14.07 5.32
N GLN A 91 -12.82 13.25 5.64
CA GLN A 91 -12.70 12.05 6.45
C GLN A 91 -12.81 10.83 5.56
N LEU A 92 -11.93 10.67 4.56
CA LEU A 92 -11.85 9.41 3.80
C LEU A 92 -11.82 8.30 4.85
N ASN A 93 -12.94 7.58 4.92
CA ASN A 93 -13.31 6.80 6.09
C ASN A 93 -12.47 5.55 5.98
N PHE A 94 -11.21 5.63 6.45
CA PHE A 94 -10.27 4.53 6.37
C PHE A 94 -10.99 3.29 6.88
N PRO A 95 -10.94 2.15 6.16
CA PRO A 95 -11.70 0.96 6.52
C PRO A 95 -11.40 0.43 7.94
N ILE A 96 -10.40 1.00 8.62
CA ILE A 96 -10.12 0.78 10.05
C ILE A 96 -11.23 1.29 11.00
N HIS A 97 -12.10 2.24 10.64
CA HIS A 97 -13.15 2.75 11.55
C HIS A 97 -14.51 3.15 10.93
N SER A 98 -14.82 2.76 9.69
CA SER A 98 -16.07 3.10 9.00
C SER A 98 -17.19 2.06 9.21
N ASN A 99 -18.37 2.50 9.67
CA ASN A 99 -19.62 1.70 9.67
C ASN A 99 -20.16 1.42 8.25
N ASN A 100 -19.55 1.98 7.21
CA ASN A 100 -19.68 1.55 5.81
C ASN A 100 -18.43 0.78 5.41
N SER A 101 -18.11 -0.27 6.18
CA SER A 101 -17.10 -1.24 5.78
C SER A 101 -17.55 -1.85 4.45
N PRO A 102 -16.65 -2.10 3.48
CA PRO A 102 -16.96 -3.07 2.44
C PRO A 102 -17.50 -4.32 3.14
N SER A 103 -18.55 -4.95 2.62
CA SER A 103 -18.91 -6.30 3.07
C SER A 103 -17.62 -7.12 3.18
N ALA A 104 -17.47 -7.98 4.19
CA ALA A 104 -16.18 -8.62 4.49
C ALA A 104 -15.52 -9.30 3.27
N GLU A 105 -16.33 -9.71 2.30
CA GLU A 105 -15.94 -10.28 1.00
C GLU A 105 -15.31 -9.26 0.01
N ASN A 106 -15.62 -7.97 0.15
CA ASN A 106 -15.16 -6.88 -0.72
C ASN A 106 -14.06 -5.98 -0.12
N SER A 107 -13.48 -6.31 1.05
CA SER A 107 -12.40 -5.54 1.67
C SER A 107 -11.03 -5.79 0.98
N PRO A 108 -10.18 -4.77 0.78
CA PRO A 108 -8.82 -4.98 0.28
C PRO A 108 -7.97 -5.73 1.32
N GLN A 109 -7.16 -6.68 0.86
CA GLN A 109 -6.24 -7.45 1.72
C GLN A 109 -4.90 -6.72 1.91
N ARG A 110 -4.54 -5.80 1.01
CA ARG A 110 -3.35 -4.97 1.14
C ARG A 110 -3.66 -3.52 0.88
N ILE A 111 -3.26 -2.66 1.81
CA ILE A 111 -3.39 -1.21 1.66
C ILE A 111 -2.01 -0.58 1.83
N VAL A 112 -1.67 0.33 0.92
CA VAL A 112 -0.52 1.22 1.00
C VAL A 112 -1.00 2.65 1.19
N TYR A 113 -0.38 3.35 2.12
CA TYR A 113 -0.58 4.77 2.35
C TYR A 113 0.79 5.48 2.41
N PRO A 114 1.19 6.22 1.36
CA PRO A 114 2.38 7.05 1.39
C PRO A 114 2.09 8.34 2.15
N HIS A 115 3.03 8.76 2.98
CA HIS A 115 2.98 10.09 3.57
C HIS A 115 4.22 10.88 3.16
N LEU A 116 3.99 11.92 2.36
CA LEU A 116 4.84 13.09 2.10
C LEU A 116 3.84 14.28 2.14
N ARG A 117 4.07 15.49 2.67
CA ARG A 117 5.20 16.18 3.33
C ARG A 117 4.77 16.88 4.64
N CYS A 118 5.61 16.82 5.69
CA CYS A 118 6.07 17.96 6.52
C CYS A 118 7.11 17.47 7.54
N ASN A 119 8.29 18.11 7.65
CA ASN A 119 9.37 17.83 8.63
C ASN A 119 10.13 16.48 8.56
N LEU A 120 10.82 16.17 7.45
CA LEU A 120 11.96 15.21 7.39
C LEU A 120 11.67 13.71 7.69
N LEU A 121 10.40 13.30 7.83
CA LEU A 121 10.05 11.89 8.08
C LEU A 121 9.24 11.29 6.93
N ASN A 122 9.92 10.92 5.83
CA ASN A 122 9.29 10.21 4.72
C ASN A 122 9.00 8.76 5.13
N HIS A 123 7.73 8.39 5.13
CA HIS A 123 7.30 7.05 5.52
C HIS A 123 6.16 6.52 4.65
N VAL A 124 6.06 5.20 4.57
CA VAL A 124 4.96 4.49 3.92
C VAL A 124 4.37 3.51 4.93
N ILE A 125 3.04 3.45 5.01
CA ILE A 125 2.34 2.51 5.86
C ILE A 125 1.87 1.33 5.00
N LEU A 126 2.16 0.11 5.47
CA LEU A 126 1.65 -1.13 4.89
C LEU A 126 0.66 -1.77 5.85
N LEU A 127 -0.52 -2.12 5.33
CA LEU A 127 -1.56 -2.84 6.05
C LEU A 127 -1.82 -4.17 5.34
N PRO A 128 -1.20 -5.27 5.79
CA PRO A 128 -1.68 -6.62 5.50
C PRO A 128 -2.94 -6.87 6.35
N CYS A 129 -4.12 -6.80 5.73
CA CYS A 129 -5.40 -7.01 6.39
C CYS A 129 -5.69 -8.50 6.60
#